data_AF-A0A3D4EIK0-F1
#
_entry.id   AF-A0A3D4EIK0-F1
#
_cell.length_a   1.000
_cell.length_b   1.000
_cell.length_c   1.000
_cell.angle_alpha   90.00
_cell.angle_beta   90.00
_cell.angle_gamma   90.00
#
_symmetry.space_group_name_H-M   'P 1'
#
loop_
_entity.id
_entity.type
_entity.pdbx_description
1 polymer ?
#
loop_
_entity_poly.entity_id
_entity_poly.type
_entity_poly.pdbx_seq_one_letter_code
_entity_poly.pdbx_strand_id
1 'polypeptide(L)'
;NPCIICNPTLKFKSLLEYADEIGAQHIATGHYARSENGVLYKGMPSNDQSYMLCRIRREQLNRLILPLGKFEKTAVRALAEDFNLPVAKKPDSMEICFVPDKDYIGWLRARTELPPPGDFVFHGEVV
;
A
#
# COMPACT_ATOMS: atom_id res chain seq x y z
N ASN A 1 7.71 -6.78 -5.37
CA ASN A 1 6.98 -5.76 -4.59
C ASN A 1 6.23 -6.46 -3.45
N PRO A 2 6.60 -6.24 -2.18
CA PRO A 2 5.95 -6.92 -1.04
C PRO A 2 4.55 -6.38 -0.74
N CYS A 3 4.23 -5.13 -1.08
CA CYS A 3 2.92 -4.53 -0.80
C CYS A 3 1.80 -5.21 -1.61
N ILE A 4 2.03 -5.54 -2.89
CA ILE A 4 1.03 -6.25 -3.72
C ILE A 4 0.74 -7.67 -3.20
N ILE A 5 1.66 -8.26 -2.44
CA ILE A 5 1.47 -9.57 -1.79
C ILE A 5 0.77 -9.37 -0.45
N CYS A 6 1.30 -8.48 0.39
CA CYS A 6 0.82 -8.21 1.74
C CYS A 6 -0.62 -7.73 1.78
N ASN A 7 -1.04 -6.89 0.83
CA ASN A 7 -2.39 -6.35 0.80
C ASN A 7 -3.45 -7.48 0.84
N PRO A 8 -3.57 -8.37 -0.17
CA PRO A 8 -4.60 -9.41 -0.14
C PRO A 8 -4.40 -10.48 0.94
N THR A 9 -3.15 -10.84 1.29
CA THR A 9 -2.89 -12.02 2.14
C THR A 9 -2.78 -11.72 3.63
N LEU A 10 -2.41 -10.49 3.99
CA LEU A 10 -2.22 -10.07 5.36
C LEU A 10 -3.15 -8.91 5.71
N LYS A 11 -2.99 -7.74 5.07
CA LYS A 11 -3.69 -6.52 5.48
C LYS A 11 -5.20 -6.66 5.41
N PHE A 12 -5.75 -6.99 4.24
CA PHE A 12 -7.20 -7.09 4.07
C PHE A 12 -7.77 -8.36 4.66
N LYS A 13 -6.99 -9.46 4.68
CA LYS A 13 -7.39 -10.69 5.38
C LYS A 13 -7.60 -10.41 6.88
N SER A 14 -6.58 -9.90 7.57
CA SER A 14 -6.63 -9.65 9.01
C SER A 14 -7.63 -8.55 9.38
N LEU A 15 -7.79 -7.51 8.54
CA LEU A 15 -8.83 -6.50 8.77
C LEU A 15 -10.25 -7.07 8.65
N LEU A 16 -10.50 -7.99 7.71
CA LEU A 16 -11.81 -8.64 7.56
C LEU A 16 -12.08 -9.63 8.70
N GLU A 17 -11.08 -10.41 9.10
CA GLU A 17 -11.17 -11.31 10.27
C GLU A 17 -11.55 -10.51 11.52
N TYR A 18 -10.86 -9.39 11.78
CA TYR A 18 -11.19 -8.53 12.91
C TYR A 18 -12.56 -7.85 12.76
N ALA A 19 -12.95 -7.46 11.54
CA ALA A 19 -14.27 -6.92 11.29
C ALA A 19 -15.38 -7.94 11.62
N ASP A 20 -15.17 -9.22 11.31
CA ASP A 20 -16.10 -10.30 11.66
C ASP A 20 -16.21 -10.48 13.18
N GLU A 21 -15.09 -10.41 13.90
CA GLU A 21 -15.06 -10.51 15.37
C GLU A 21 -15.88 -9.42 16.06
N ILE A 22 -15.86 -8.19 15.52
CA ILE A 22 -16.58 -7.04 16.11
C ILE A 22 -17.96 -6.78 15.48
N GLY A 23 -18.39 -7.61 14.53
CA GLY A 23 -19.67 -7.45 13.82
C GLY A 23 -19.71 -6.30 12.80
N ALA A 24 -18.55 -5.84 12.32
CA ALA A 24 -18.46 -4.81 11.29
C ALA A 24 -18.67 -5.39 9.88
N GLN A 25 -19.62 -4.82 9.14
CA GLN A 25 -19.95 -5.28 7.78
C GLN A 25 -18.89 -4.90 6.74
N HIS A 26 -18.22 -3.77 6.94
CA HIS A 26 -17.28 -3.18 5.99
C HIS A 26 -15.97 -2.79 6.67
N ILE A 27 -14.91 -2.73 5.88
CA ILE A 27 -13.62 -2.16 6.27
C ILE A 27 -13.31 -0.95 5.39
N ALA A 28 -12.63 0.05 5.95
CA ALA A 28 -12.18 1.23 5.21
C ALA A 28 -10.67 1.40 5.33
N THR A 29 -10.02 1.83 4.24
CA THR A 29 -8.59 2.15 4.27
C THR A 29 -8.33 3.45 3.51
N GLY A 30 -7.27 4.16 3.88
CA GLY A 30 -6.86 5.40 3.22
C GLY A 30 -6.18 5.21 1.85
N HIS A 31 -6.43 4.09 1.13
CA HIS A 31 -5.85 3.92 -0.19
C HIS A 31 -6.58 4.82 -1.21
N TYR A 32 -5.81 5.46 -2.07
CA TYR A 32 -6.29 6.28 -3.18
C TYR A 32 -6.60 5.42 -4.40
N ALA A 33 -7.66 4.64 -4.30
CA ALA A 33 -8.27 3.89 -5.39
C ALA A 33 -9.79 3.84 -5.17
N ARG A 34 -10.55 3.31 -6.11
CA ARG A 34 -12.01 3.18 -5.97
C ARG A 34 -12.41 1.71 -6.03
N SER A 35 -13.38 1.32 -5.20
CA SER A 35 -13.97 -0.01 -5.20
C SER A 35 -15.48 0.11 -5.37
N GLU A 36 -16.04 -0.66 -6.30
CA GLU A 36 -17.49 -0.70 -6.53
C GLU A 36 -17.88 -2.08 -7.07
N ASN A 37 -18.90 -2.70 -6.46
CA ASN A 37 -19.46 -4.00 -6.88
C ASN A 37 -18.40 -5.10 -7.08
N GLY A 38 -17.42 -5.17 -6.18
CA GLY A 38 -16.36 -6.18 -6.25
C GLY A 38 -15.34 -5.94 -7.37
N VAL A 39 -15.28 -4.72 -7.90
CA VAL A 39 -14.33 -4.28 -8.94
C VAL A 39 -13.47 -3.15 -8.40
N LEU A 40 -12.18 -3.20 -8.72
CA LEU A 40 -11.21 -2.17 -8.39
C LEU A 40 -11.05 -1.22 -9.60
N TYR A 41 -11.10 0.07 -9.33
CA TYR A 41 -10.90 1.14 -10.30
C TYR A 41 -9.76 2.05 -9.84
N LYS A 42 -9.16 2.75 -10.80
CA LYS A 42 -8.20 3.80 -10.51
C LYS A 42 -8.82 4.92 -9.68
N GLY A 43 -8.05 5.43 -8.73
CA GLY A 43 -8.29 6.70 -8.07
C GLY A 43 -7.90 7.89 -8.96
N MET A 44 -7.75 9.06 -8.35
CA MET A 44 -7.25 10.25 -9.05
C MET A 44 -5.83 10.01 -9.60
N PRO A 45 -5.51 10.43 -10.84
CA PRO A 45 -4.28 10.05 -11.51
C PRO A 45 -2.97 10.35 -10.77
N SER A 46 -2.89 11.50 -10.08
CA SER A 46 -1.67 11.98 -9.42
C SER A 46 -1.26 11.16 -8.20
N ASN A 47 -2.17 10.37 -7.65
CA ASN A 47 -1.99 9.63 -6.41
C ASN A 47 -2.64 8.25 -6.43
N ASP A 48 -2.96 7.70 -7.61
CA ASP A 48 -3.60 6.40 -7.76
C ASP A 48 -2.76 5.28 -7.14
N GLN A 49 -3.42 4.44 -6.34
CA GLN A 49 -2.82 3.30 -5.65
C GLN A 49 -3.44 1.96 -6.09
N SER A 50 -4.23 1.95 -7.16
CA SER A 50 -4.86 0.72 -7.66
C SER A 50 -3.84 -0.38 -8.00
N TYR A 51 -2.63 -0.02 -8.44
CA TYR A 51 -1.52 -0.98 -8.64
C TYR A 51 -1.16 -1.74 -7.36
N MET A 52 -1.12 -1.08 -6.20
CA MET A 52 -0.81 -1.74 -4.93
C MET A 52 -1.91 -2.71 -4.48
N LEU A 53 -3.12 -2.52 -5.01
CA LEU A 53 -4.32 -3.31 -4.73
C LEU A 53 -4.67 -4.29 -5.86
N CYS A 54 -3.82 -4.45 -6.88
CA CYS A 54 -4.15 -5.20 -8.09
C CYS A 54 -4.46 -6.70 -7.87
N ARG A 55 -4.08 -7.23 -6.70
CA ARG A 55 -4.31 -8.64 -6.31
C ARG A 55 -5.44 -8.82 -5.28
N ILE A 56 -6.16 -7.76 -4.91
CA ILE A 56 -7.31 -7.87 -4.01
C ILE A 56 -8.39 -8.72 -4.67
N ARG A 57 -8.97 -9.63 -3.89
CA ARG A 57 -9.99 -10.55 -4.38
C ARG A 57 -11.38 -9.91 -4.32
N ARG A 58 -12.29 -10.39 -5.16
CA ARG A 58 -13.65 -9.83 -5.30
C ARG A 58 -14.41 -9.81 -3.97
N GLU A 59 -14.31 -10.87 -3.19
CA GLU A 59 -14.92 -10.99 -1.87
C GLU A 59 -14.40 -9.94 -0.88
N GLN A 60 -13.12 -9.57 -0.98
CA GLN A 60 -12.54 -8.50 -0.17
C GLN A 60 -13.01 -7.14 -0.65
N LEU A 61 -13.07 -6.92 -1.98
CA LEU A 61 -13.57 -5.68 -2.58
C LEU A 61 -15.03 -5.41 -2.24
N ASN A 62 -15.87 -6.44 -2.13
CA ASN A 62 -17.28 -6.31 -1.77
C ASN A 62 -17.50 -5.69 -0.38
N ARG A 63 -16.52 -5.80 0.52
CA ARG A 63 -16.57 -5.25 1.88
C ARG A 63 -15.62 -4.07 2.08
N LEU A 64 -14.93 -3.63 1.03
CA LEU A 64 -13.90 -2.59 1.10
C LEU A 64 -14.43 -1.23 0.67
N ILE A 65 -14.28 -0.24 1.54
CA ILE A 65 -14.54 1.17 1.28
C ILE A 65 -13.20 1.91 1.12
N LEU A 66 -13.08 2.66 0.02
CA LEU A 66 -11.91 3.49 -0.29
C LEU A 66 -12.33 4.97 -0.38
N PRO A 67 -12.48 5.67 0.77
CA PRO A 67 -13.10 6.99 0.81
C PRO A 67 -12.28 8.06 0.09
N LEU A 68 -10.96 7.85 -0.04
CA LEU A 68 -10.05 8.84 -0.62
C LEU A 68 -9.95 8.74 -2.15
N GLY A 69 -10.53 7.72 -2.78
CA GLY A 69 -10.34 7.42 -4.20
C GLY A 69 -10.74 8.53 -5.17
N LYS A 70 -11.64 9.44 -4.76
CA LYS A 70 -12.12 10.58 -5.56
C LYS A 70 -11.40 11.89 -5.26
N PHE A 71 -10.45 11.89 -4.32
CA PHE A 71 -9.77 13.10 -3.88
C PHE A 71 -8.33 13.12 -4.37
N GLU A 72 -7.88 14.31 -4.76
CA GLU A 72 -6.46 14.60 -4.80
C GLU A 72 -5.90 14.66 -3.39
N LYS A 73 -4.62 14.32 -3.25
CA LYS A 73 -3.94 14.28 -1.96
C LYS A 73 -3.91 15.65 -1.25
N THR A 74 -3.76 16.72 -2.02
CA THR A 74 -3.80 18.11 -1.55
C THR A 74 -5.14 18.44 -0.90
N ALA A 75 -6.25 18.02 -1.53
CA ALA A 75 -7.60 18.21 -0.99
C ALA A 75 -7.80 17.44 0.33
N VAL A 76 -7.29 16.20 0.43
CA VAL A 76 -7.35 15.43 1.68
C VAL A 76 -6.55 16.10 2.81
N ARG A 77 -5.40 16.71 2.49
CA ARG A 77 -4.63 17.47 3.49
C ARG A 77 -5.36 18.72 3.96
N ALA A 78 -5.95 19.49 3.04
CA ALA A 78 -6.77 20.64 3.40
C ALA A 78 -7.94 20.24 4.31
N LEU A 79 -8.67 19.17 3.97
CA LEU A 79 -9.73 18.62 4.83
C LEU A 79 -9.20 18.22 6.23
N ALA A 80 -8.01 17.62 6.29
CA ALA A 80 -7.41 17.25 7.57
C ALA A 80 -7.02 18.47 8.41
N GLU A 81 -6.57 19.57 7.78
CA GLU A 81 -6.31 20.85 8.45
C GLU A 81 -7.61 21.49 8.95
N ASP A 82 -8.65 21.52 8.12
CA ASP A 82 -9.97 22.06 8.46
C ASP A 82 -10.63 21.30 9.63
N PHE A 83 -10.44 19.99 9.69
CA PHE A 83 -10.88 19.14 10.81
C PHE A 83 -9.93 19.14 12.00
N ASN A 84 -8.86 19.95 11.94
CA ASN A 84 -7.86 20.07 12.99
C ASN A 84 -7.24 18.71 13.41
N LEU A 85 -7.01 17.83 12.43
CA LEU A 85 -6.42 16.51 12.66
C LEU A 85 -4.90 16.62 12.86
N PRO A 86 -4.32 15.97 13.89
CA PRO A 86 -2.89 16.08 14.20
C PRO A 86 -1.98 15.52 13.09
N VAL A 87 -2.54 14.69 12.21
CA VAL A 87 -1.82 14.05 11.09
C VAL A 87 -1.83 14.87 9.80
N ALA A 88 -2.48 16.03 9.77
CA ALA A 88 -2.65 16.82 8.55
C ALA A 88 -1.31 17.18 7.86
N LYS A 89 -0.28 17.45 8.67
CA LYS A 89 1.07 17.79 8.21
C LYS A 89 2.06 16.62 8.28
N LYS A 90 1.59 15.42 8.66
CA LYS A 90 2.47 14.25 8.76
C LYS A 90 2.99 13.89 7.36
N PRO A 91 4.31 13.70 7.19
CA PRO A 91 4.85 13.18 5.95
C PRO A 91 4.25 11.82 5.61
N ASP A 92 4.14 11.54 4.32
CA ASP A 92 3.60 10.27 3.87
C ASP A 92 4.57 9.15 4.23
N SER A 93 4.02 7.99 4.60
CA SER A 93 4.81 6.77 4.69
C SER A 93 5.23 6.33 3.29
N MET A 94 6.43 6.73 2.93
CA MET A 94 7.22 6.14 1.85
C MET A 94 8.03 5.00 2.49
N GLU A 95 8.46 4.01 1.70
CA GLU A 95 9.19 2.78 2.11
C GLU A 95 8.35 1.54 2.49
N ILE A 96 9.04 0.39 2.51
CA ILE A 96 8.49 -0.90 2.93
C ILE A 96 8.28 -0.89 4.44
N CYS A 97 7.07 -1.22 4.92
CA CYS A 97 6.70 -1.10 6.33
C CYS A 97 7.59 -1.87 7.32
N PHE A 98 8.29 -2.91 6.87
CA PHE A 98 9.20 -3.72 7.68
C PHE A 98 10.69 -3.40 7.46
N VAL A 99 11.02 -2.34 6.72
CA VAL A 99 12.39 -1.81 6.50
C VAL A 99 12.40 -0.29 6.75
N PRO A 100 12.22 0.17 8.00
CA PRO A 100 12.01 1.58 8.31
C PRO A 100 13.27 2.45 8.14
N ASP A 101 14.46 1.85 8.19
CA ASP A 101 15.78 2.48 8.07
C ASP A 101 16.28 2.57 6.62
N LYS A 102 15.54 2.00 5.66
CA LYS A 102 15.88 1.90 4.24
C LYS A 102 17.13 1.05 3.93
N ASP A 103 17.65 0.30 4.90
CA ASP A 103 18.78 -0.61 4.68
C ASP A 103 18.30 -1.94 4.09
N TYR A 104 17.93 -1.91 2.81
CA TYR A 104 17.44 -3.08 2.09
C TYR A 104 18.46 -4.22 2.03
N ILE A 105 19.74 -3.87 1.87
CA ILE A 105 20.82 -4.87 1.77
C ILE A 105 21.10 -5.49 3.13
N GLY A 106 21.17 -4.69 4.20
CA GLY A 106 21.28 -5.21 5.57
C GLY A 106 20.09 -6.08 5.95
N TRP A 107 18.87 -5.67 5.58
CA TRP A 107 17.67 -6.46 5.82
C TRP A 107 17.71 -7.83 5.13
N LEU A 108 18.20 -7.89 3.88
CA LEU A 108 18.39 -9.13 3.12
C LEU A 108 19.52 -9.98 3.70
N ARG A 109 20.69 -9.38 4.00
CA ARG A 109 21.86 -10.07 4.58
C ARG A 109 21.52 -10.80 5.87
N ALA A 110 20.62 -10.24 6.68
CA ALA A 110 20.17 -10.86 7.93
C ALA A 110 19.25 -12.09 7.72
N ARG A 111 18.77 -12.35 6.51
CA ARG A 111 17.73 -13.36 6.21
C ARG A 111 18.09 -14.34 5.10
N THR A 112 19.09 -14.03 4.29
CA THR A 112 19.53 -14.87 3.19
C THR A 112 21.02 -14.68 2.94
N GLU A 113 21.66 -15.71 2.38
CA GLU A 113 23.03 -15.60 1.88
C GLU A 113 23.03 -14.67 0.66
N LEU A 114 23.86 -13.64 0.70
CA LEU A 114 24.01 -12.74 -0.44
C LEU A 114 24.87 -13.42 -1.50
N PRO A 115 24.56 -13.21 -2.80
CA PRO A 115 25.43 -13.70 -3.85
C PRO A 115 26.83 -13.10 -3.69
N PRO A 116 27.89 -13.82 -4.12
CA PRO A 116 29.23 -13.27 -4.15
C PRO A 116 29.28 -12.06 -5.10
N PRO A 117 30.29 -11.19 -4.95
CA PRO A 117 30.54 -10.11 -5.92
C PRO A 117 30.66 -10.67 -7.34
N GLY A 118 30.23 -9.89 -8.32
CA GLY A 118 30.34 -10.20 -9.74
C GLY A 118 30.42 -8.92 -10.57
N ASP A 119 30.77 -9.09 -11.85
CA ASP A 119 31.03 -7.99 -12.76
C ASP A 119 29.73 -7.38 -13.32
N PHE A 120 29.68 -6.04 -13.44
CA PHE A 120 28.69 -5.38 -14.27
C PHE A 120 29.12 -5.47 -15.73
N VAL A 121 28.24 -5.96 -16.61
CA VAL A 121 28.56 -6.12 -18.03
C VAL A 121 27.68 -5.18 -18.87
N PHE A 122 28.30 -4.31 -19.66
CA PHE A 122 27.64 -3.40 -20.58
C PHE A 122 28.27 -3.54 -21.98
N HIS A 123 27.45 -3.81 -23.00
CA HIS A 123 27.91 -4.10 -24.37
C HIS A 123 28.98 -5.22 -24.49
N GLY A 124 28.99 -6.18 -23.56
CA GLY A 124 29.94 -7.29 -23.57
C GLY A 124 31.27 -6.99 -22.88
N GLU A 125 31.44 -5.79 -22.31
CA GLU A 125 32.61 -5.40 -21.55
C GLU A 125 32.25 -5.25 -20.06
N VAL A 126 33.21 -5.60 -19.20
CA VAL A 126 33.09 -5.35 -17.75
C VAL A 126 33.31 -3.86 -17.49
N VAL A 127 32.39 -3.26 -16.74
CA VAL A 127 32.38 -1.82 -16.38
C VAL A 127 32.41 -1.58 -14.88
#